data_AF-A0A6J7VVH6-F1
#
_entry.id   AF-A0A6J7VVH6-F1
#
_cell.length_a   1.000
_cell.length_b   1.000
_cell.length_c   1.000
_cell.angle_alpha   90.00
_cell.angle_beta   90.00
_cell.angle_gamma   90.00
#
_symmetry.space_group_name_H-M   'P 1'
#
loop_
_entity.id
_entity.type
_entity.pdbx_description
1 polymer ?
#
loop_
_entity_poly.entity_id
_entity_poly.type
_entity_poly.pdbx_seq_one_letter_code
_entity_poly.pdbx_strand_id
1 'polypeptide(L)'
;MKNPAREEIIRAIDGLGGFTRTSATSAGIIWKVSGATGRLIFTDSNGKRQNLESGEIGVRTSLPGPGTLTLTENYSRSWKVLKDGQYLERSKNENGLPTFKALSSGEFSLIHDGTIRRGWLSLQLIFLVTVIVLALPAGRRKSQISEKELA
;
A
#
# COMPACT_ATOMS: atom_id res chain seq x y z
N MET A 1 -26.52 -32.51 12.75
CA MET A 1 -26.59 -31.06 12.45
C MET A 1 -25.27 -30.45 12.92
N LYS A 2 -24.50 -29.86 12.01
CA LYS A 2 -23.11 -29.47 12.28
C LYS A 2 -23.09 -28.18 13.09
N ASN A 3 -22.40 -28.22 14.22
CA ASN A 3 -22.41 -27.22 15.28
C ASN A 3 -22.10 -25.81 14.74
N PRO A 4 -22.89 -24.77 15.07
CA PRO A 4 -22.43 -23.38 14.95
C PRO A 4 -21.08 -23.23 15.68
N ALA A 5 -20.29 -22.22 15.29
CA ALA A 5 -18.98 -21.98 15.91
C ALA A 5 -19.07 -21.99 17.46
N ARG A 6 -17.99 -22.37 18.15
CA ARG A 6 -17.96 -22.45 19.62
C ARG A 6 -18.45 -21.14 20.23
N GLU A 7 -19.32 -21.24 21.23
CA GLU A 7 -19.99 -20.08 21.82
C GLU A 7 -19.01 -19.07 22.45
N GLU A 8 -17.88 -19.54 22.96
CA GLU A 8 -16.78 -18.71 23.44
C GLU A 8 -16.24 -17.77 22.35
N ILE A 9 -16.08 -18.27 21.12
CA ILE A 9 -15.58 -17.48 19.98
C ILE A 9 -16.62 -16.45 19.57
N ILE A 10 -17.90 -16.84 19.56
CA ILE A 10 -19.01 -15.94 19.23
C ILE A 10 -19.04 -14.77 20.22
N ARG A 11 -19.00 -15.05 21.53
CA ARG A 11 -18.97 -14.00 22.58
C ARG A 11 -17.72 -13.14 22.49
N ALA A 12 -16.57 -13.74 22.17
CA ALA A 12 -15.33 -12.99 22.00
C ALA A 12 -15.44 -11.97 20.85
N ILE A 13 -16.01 -12.37 19.70
CA ILE A 13 -16.19 -11.47 18.55
C ILE A 13 -17.24 -10.40 18.85
N ASP A 14 -18.36 -10.76 19.49
CA ASP A 14 -19.41 -9.78 19.81
C ASP A 14 -18.97 -8.78 20.89
N GLY A 15 -18.06 -9.18 21.78
CA GLY A 15 -17.41 -8.29 22.74
C GLY A 15 -16.30 -7.44 22.12
N LEU A 16 -15.82 -7.79 20.93
CA LEU A 16 -14.79 -7.04 20.21
C LEU A 16 -15.45 -5.85 19.49
N GLY A 17 -15.21 -4.65 20.00
CA GLY A 17 -15.68 -3.43 19.35
C GLY A 17 -15.21 -3.37 17.89
N GLY A 18 -16.09 -2.95 16.98
CA GLY A 18 -15.78 -2.88 15.55
C GLY A 18 -16.42 -3.97 14.68
N PHE A 19 -17.13 -4.94 15.27
CA PHE A 19 -17.88 -5.96 14.54
C PHE A 19 -19.37 -5.88 14.89
N THR A 20 -20.23 -6.06 13.89
CA THR A 20 -21.68 -6.13 14.09
C THR A 20 -22.26 -7.33 13.36
N ARG A 21 -23.13 -8.09 14.03
CA ARG A 21 -23.79 -9.26 13.42
C ARG A 21 -24.68 -8.80 12.25
N THR A 22 -24.46 -9.39 11.08
CA THR A 22 -25.28 -9.17 9.88
C THR A 22 -26.34 -10.25 9.73
N SER A 23 -26.03 -11.49 10.13
CA SER A 23 -26.98 -12.59 10.19
C SER A 23 -26.51 -13.66 11.17
N ALA A 24 -27.44 -14.39 11.77
CA ALA A 24 -27.19 -15.57 12.59
C ALA A 24 -28.20 -16.64 12.19
N THR A 25 -27.73 -17.70 11.55
CA THR A 25 -28.56 -18.83 11.07
C THR A 25 -28.01 -20.15 11.59
N SER A 26 -28.79 -21.23 11.44
CA SER A 26 -28.33 -22.58 11.76
C SER A 26 -27.14 -23.05 10.90
N ALA A 27 -26.88 -22.39 9.77
CA ALA A 27 -25.72 -22.65 8.91
C ALA A 27 -24.46 -21.88 9.34
N GLY A 28 -24.60 -20.78 10.09
CA GLY A 28 -23.48 -19.94 10.51
C GLY A 28 -23.86 -18.51 10.89
N ILE A 29 -22.87 -17.77 11.40
CA ILE A 29 -22.99 -16.37 11.82
C ILE A 29 -22.07 -15.53 10.95
N ILE A 30 -22.56 -14.38 10.48
CA ILE A 30 -21.81 -13.44 9.65
C ILE A 30 -21.72 -12.12 10.41
N TRP A 31 -20.50 -11.60 10.54
CA TRP A 31 -20.24 -10.27 11.06
C TRP A 31 -19.80 -9.35 9.93
N LYS A 32 -20.21 -8.08 10.00
CA LYS A 32 -19.64 -7.00 9.20
C LYS A 32 -18.75 -6.14 10.09
N VAL A 33 -17.66 -5.63 9.51
CA VAL A 33 -16.85 -4.60 10.16
C VAL A 33 -17.66 -3.31 10.20
N SER A 34 -17.77 -2.71 11.38
CA SER A 34 -18.46 -1.44 11.57
C SER A 34 -17.48 -0.28 11.42
N GLY A 35 -17.90 0.76 10.71
CA GLY A 35 -17.13 2.00 10.53
C GLY A 35 -16.60 2.17 9.10
N ALA A 36 -15.84 3.25 8.89
CA ALA A 36 -15.19 3.50 7.61
C ALA A 36 -14.08 2.46 7.39
N THR A 37 -14.33 1.50 6.51
CA THR A 37 -13.35 0.51 6.08
C THR A 37 -12.99 0.81 4.63
N GLY A 38 -11.80 1.35 4.42
CA GLY A 38 -11.29 1.65 3.09
C GLY A 38 -9.89 2.22 3.17
N ARG A 39 -9.29 2.43 1.99
CA ARG A 39 -7.87 2.77 1.91
C ARG A 39 -7.56 4.17 2.42
N LEU A 40 -8.46 5.10 2.15
CA LEU A 40 -8.28 6.51 2.49
C LEU A 40 -9.42 6.98 3.38
N ILE A 41 -9.11 7.21 4.65
CA ILE A 41 -10.10 7.55 5.66
C ILE A 41 -9.87 9.00 6.09
N PHE A 42 -10.89 9.83 5.97
CA PHE A 42 -10.90 11.17 6.54
C PHE A 42 -11.56 11.14 7.90
N THR A 43 -10.90 11.74 8.90
CA THR A 43 -11.44 11.94 10.23
C THR A 43 -11.58 13.44 10.47
N ASP A 44 -12.82 13.90 10.62
CA ASP A 44 -13.12 15.31 10.93
C ASP A 44 -12.63 15.67 12.35
N SER A 45 -12.55 16.96 12.63
CA SER A 45 -12.35 17.57 13.96
C SER A 45 -13.26 16.96 15.05
N ASN A 46 -14.48 16.57 14.68
CA ASN A 46 -15.46 15.92 15.57
C ASN A 46 -15.24 14.40 15.73
N GLY A 47 -14.18 13.83 15.17
CA GLY A 47 -13.87 12.39 15.26
C GLY A 47 -14.71 11.50 14.32
N LYS A 48 -15.61 12.08 13.52
CA LYS A 48 -16.39 11.35 12.52
C LYS A 48 -15.46 10.86 11.40
N ARG A 49 -15.47 9.55 11.15
CA ARG A 49 -14.67 8.91 10.09
C ARG A 49 -15.53 8.68 8.86
N GLN A 50 -15.00 9.03 7.70
CA GLN A 50 -15.61 8.76 6.40
C GLN A 50 -14.56 8.21 5.43
N ASN A 51 -14.99 7.32 4.55
CA ASN A 51 -14.13 6.82 3.49
C ASN A 51 -14.10 7.82 2.34
N LEU A 52 -12.91 8.05 1.78
CA LEU A 52 -12.71 8.85 0.58
C LEU A 52 -12.34 7.92 -0.58
N GLU A 53 -12.67 8.35 -1.80
CA GLU A 53 -12.17 7.74 -3.03
C GLU A 53 -10.64 7.72 -2.99
N SER A 54 -10.04 6.54 -3.11
CA SER A 54 -8.60 6.36 -2.90
C SER A 54 -7.81 6.11 -4.18
N GLY A 55 -8.47 5.73 -5.28
CA GLY A 55 -7.79 5.21 -6.49
C GLY A 55 -6.94 3.96 -6.21
N GLU A 56 -6.16 3.52 -7.21
CA GLU A 56 -5.30 2.33 -7.10
C GLU A 56 -3.87 2.63 -6.62
N ILE A 57 -3.32 3.81 -6.91
CA ILE A 57 -1.94 4.18 -6.50
C ILE A 57 -1.89 5.62 -5.98
N GLY A 58 -2.55 6.53 -6.68
CA GLY A 58 -2.78 7.90 -6.27
C GLY A 58 -4.21 8.29 -6.58
N VAL A 59 -4.64 9.43 -6.04
CA VAL A 59 -5.98 9.95 -6.27
C VAL A 59 -5.98 11.46 -6.16
N ARG A 60 -6.87 12.09 -6.94
CA ARG A 60 -7.27 13.48 -6.75
C ARG A 60 -8.70 13.47 -6.25
N THR A 61 -8.90 13.98 -5.04
CA THR A 61 -10.23 14.04 -4.43
C THR A 61 -10.32 15.25 -3.52
N SER A 62 -11.53 15.56 -3.06
CA SER A 62 -11.80 16.75 -2.25
C SER A 62 -11.99 16.38 -0.78
N LEU A 63 -11.37 17.18 0.10
CA LEU A 63 -11.61 17.14 1.53
C LEU A 63 -12.86 17.95 1.87
N PRO A 64 -13.79 17.39 2.65
CA PRO A 64 -15.01 18.09 3.04
C PRO A 64 -14.74 19.23 4.04
N GLY A 65 -13.60 19.21 4.76
CA GLY A 65 -13.33 20.11 5.87
C GLY A 65 -11.94 19.91 6.49
N PRO A 66 -11.64 20.65 7.57
CA PRO A 66 -10.43 20.45 8.35
C PRO A 66 -10.47 19.10 9.08
N GLY A 67 -9.34 18.38 9.10
CA GLY A 67 -9.28 17.08 9.75
C GLY A 67 -7.99 16.33 9.48
N THR A 68 -7.99 15.04 9.79
CA THR A 68 -6.85 14.15 9.57
C THR A 68 -7.18 13.11 8.52
N LEU A 69 -6.37 13.06 7.48
CA LEU A 69 -6.38 12.02 6.47
C LEU A 69 -5.52 10.86 6.96
N THR A 70 -6.07 9.66 7.02
CA THR A 70 -5.36 8.42 7.34
C THR A 70 -5.35 7.53 6.10
N LEU A 71 -4.16 7.10 5.70
CA LEU A 71 -3.99 6.14 4.62
C LEU A 71 -3.69 4.76 5.24
N THR A 72 -4.51 3.76 4.93
CA THR A 72 -4.35 2.40 5.47
C THR A 72 -3.33 1.58 4.67
N GLU A 73 -2.16 2.18 4.45
CA GLU A 73 -1.02 1.56 3.79
C GLU A 73 0.20 1.62 4.70
N ASN A 74 1.29 0.94 4.30
CA ASN A 74 2.52 0.99 5.08
C ASN A 74 3.08 2.42 5.11
N TYR A 75 3.52 2.85 6.29
CA TYR A 75 4.16 4.14 6.47
C TYR A 75 5.46 4.17 5.65
N SER A 76 5.51 5.03 4.63
CA SER A 76 6.67 5.14 3.73
C SER A 76 6.98 6.58 3.42
N ARG A 77 8.26 6.86 3.09
CA ARG A 77 8.69 8.19 2.62
C ARG A 77 8.09 8.57 1.26
N SER A 78 7.67 7.58 0.51
CA SER A 78 7.12 7.71 -0.84
C SER A 78 5.72 8.29 -0.87
N TRP A 79 4.93 8.13 0.20
CA TRP A 79 3.61 8.75 0.30
C TRP A 79 3.71 10.27 0.52
N LYS A 80 3.10 11.02 -0.38
CA LYS A 80 3.03 12.49 -0.37
C LYS A 80 1.59 12.93 -0.65
N VAL A 81 1.14 13.96 0.06
CA VAL A 81 -0.15 14.62 -0.20
C VAL A 81 0.13 16.06 -0.57
N LEU A 82 -0.35 16.47 -1.74
CA LEU A 82 -0.26 17.84 -2.25
C LEU A 82 -1.64 18.49 -2.15
N LYS A 83 -1.76 19.57 -1.41
CA LYS A 83 -2.98 20.37 -1.29
C LYS A 83 -2.64 21.83 -1.58
N ASP A 84 -3.38 22.48 -2.48
CA ASP A 84 -3.18 23.89 -2.83
C ASP A 84 -1.72 24.26 -3.18
N GLY A 85 -1.00 23.32 -3.81
CA GLY A 85 0.42 23.50 -4.17
C GLY A 85 1.43 23.25 -3.05
N GLN A 86 0.98 22.94 -1.83
CA GLN A 86 1.85 22.64 -0.69
C GLN A 86 1.76 21.16 -0.27
N TYR A 87 2.89 20.61 0.15
CA TYR A 87 2.93 19.26 0.70
C TYR A 87 2.49 19.26 2.15
N LEU A 88 1.50 18.43 2.48
CA LEU A 88 1.11 18.24 3.87
C LEU A 88 2.17 17.42 4.61
N GLU A 89 2.36 17.75 5.88
CA GLU A 89 3.27 17.02 6.74
C GLU A 89 2.73 15.61 7.01
N ARG A 90 3.60 14.61 6.79
CA ARG A 90 3.29 13.20 7.06
C ARG A 90 3.69 12.82 8.47
N SER A 91 2.72 12.40 9.27
CA SER A 91 2.91 11.83 10.61
C SER A 91 2.48 10.36 10.64
N LYS A 92 2.72 9.71 11.78
CA LYS A 92 2.37 8.30 12.02
C LYS A 92 1.38 8.26 13.18
N ASN A 93 0.29 7.51 13.06
CA ASN A 93 -0.64 7.32 14.18
C ASN A 93 -0.21 6.17 15.10
N GLU A 94 -0.98 5.92 16.15
CA GLU A 94 -0.75 4.86 17.16
C GLU A 94 -0.63 3.46 16.53
N ASN A 95 -1.41 3.20 15.47
CA ASN A 95 -1.40 1.93 14.73
C ASN A 95 -0.28 1.85 13.68
N GLY A 96 0.55 2.88 13.60
CA GLY A 96 1.65 2.95 12.69
C GLY A 96 1.32 3.34 11.24
N LEU A 97 0.09 3.81 10.99
CA LEU A 97 -0.38 4.21 9.68
C LEU A 97 0.02 5.66 9.35
N PRO A 98 0.29 5.99 8.08
CA PRO A 98 0.54 7.35 7.62
C PRO A 98 -0.70 8.24 7.75
N THR A 99 -0.49 9.40 8.38
CA THR A 99 -1.50 10.43 8.58
C THR A 99 -1.04 11.79 8.08
N PHE A 100 -1.99 12.59 7.60
CA PHE A 100 -1.76 13.95 7.10
C PHE A 100 -2.81 14.88 7.70
N LYS A 101 -2.38 15.98 8.34
CA LYS A 101 -3.29 16.98 8.89
C LYS A 101 -3.63 18.01 7.82
N ALA A 102 -4.92 18.20 7.56
CA ALA A 102 -5.43 19.23 6.67
C ALA A 102 -6.19 20.29 7.49
N LEU A 103 -5.86 21.55 7.29
CA LEU A 103 -6.43 22.68 8.04
C LEU A 103 -7.68 23.28 7.37
N SER A 104 -8.00 22.84 6.16
CA SER A 104 -9.07 23.42 5.35
C SER A 104 -9.62 22.38 4.37
N SER A 105 -10.86 22.59 3.92
CA SER A 105 -11.45 21.84 2.81
C SER A 105 -10.74 22.14 1.49
N GLY A 106 -11.05 21.35 0.46
CA GLY A 106 -10.54 21.56 -0.90
C GLY A 106 -9.89 20.32 -1.52
N GLU A 107 -9.49 20.45 -2.77
CA GLU A 107 -8.88 19.35 -3.52
C GLU A 107 -7.45 19.05 -3.04
N PHE A 108 -7.12 17.76 -3.02
CA PHE A 108 -5.75 17.29 -2.81
C PHE A 108 -5.41 16.17 -3.77
N SER A 109 -4.12 15.98 -3.98
CA SER A 109 -3.56 14.88 -4.75
C SER A 109 -2.71 14.00 -3.83
N LEU A 110 -3.09 12.74 -3.69
CA LEU A 110 -2.27 11.70 -3.07
C LEU A 110 -1.36 11.07 -4.12
N ILE A 111 -0.06 10.98 -3.82
CA ILE A 111 0.96 10.50 -4.74
C ILE A 111 1.89 9.51 -4.01
N HIS A 112 2.29 8.45 -4.72
CA HIS A 112 3.32 7.52 -4.27
C HIS A 112 4.59 7.63 -5.13
N ASP A 113 5.68 8.08 -4.52
CA ASP A 113 6.98 8.24 -5.18
C ASP A 113 7.79 6.93 -5.19
N GLY A 114 7.72 6.20 -6.30
CA GLY A 114 8.46 4.95 -6.53
C GLY A 114 9.86 5.12 -7.15
N THR A 115 10.38 6.35 -7.25
CA THR A 115 11.58 6.64 -8.07
C THR A 115 12.83 5.91 -7.58
N ILE A 116 13.04 5.86 -6.27
CA ILE A 116 14.21 5.18 -5.66
C ILE A 116 14.21 3.69 -6.00
N ARG A 117 13.05 3.01 -5.87
CA ARG A 117 12.91 1.59 -6.20
C ARG A 117 13.21 1.34 -7.67
N ARG A 118 12.71 2.20 -8.56
CA ARG A 118 12.98 2.11 -10.01
C ARG A 118 14.47 2.28 -10.30
N GLY A 119 15.12 3.26 -9.65
CA GLY A 119 16.56 3.48 -9.77
C GLY A 119 17.36 2.23 -9.36
N TRP A 120 17.05 1.62 -8.22
CA TRP A 120 17.72 0.40 -7.77
C TRP A 120 17.50 -0.78 -8.71
N LEU A 121 16.28 -0.94 -9.23
CA LEU A 121 15.97 -2.02 -10.17
C LEU A 121 16.73 -1.85 -11.50
N SER A 122 16.87 -0.61 -11.98
CA SER A 122 17.67 -0.33 -13.17
C SER A 122 19.16 -0.62 -12.94
N LEU A 123 19.68 -0.28 -11.77
CA LEU A 123 21.06 -0.57 -11.40
C LEU A 123 21.31 -2.08 -11.31
N GLN A 124 20.39 -2.82 -10.68
CA GLN A 124 20.45 -4.29 -10.61
C GLN A 124 20.47 -4.92 -12.01
N LEU A 125 19.64 -4.41 -12.93
CA LEU A 125 19.60 -4.89 -14.32
C LEU A 125 20.93 -4.66 -15.04
N ILE A 126 21.55 -3.48 -14.87
CA ILE A 126 22.85 -3.16 -15.45
C ILE A 126 23.93 -4.11 -14.95
N PHE A 127 24.00 -4.35 -13.63
CA PHE A 127 24.95 -5.30 -13.04
C PHE A 127 24.73 -6.72 -13.56
N LEU A 128 23.48 -7.17 -13.64
CA LEU A 128 23.15 -8.49 -14.18
C LEU A 128 23.65 -8.67 -15.61
N VAL A 129 23.36 -7.71 -16.49
CA VAL A 129 23.81 -7.72 -17.89
C VAL A 129 25.34 -7.70 -17.96
N THR A 130 25.98 -6.89 -17.12
CA THR A 130 27.46 -6.79 -17.08
C THR A 130 28.09 -8.13 -16.69
N VAL A 131 27.56 -8.80 -15.65
CA VAL A 131 28.02 -10.12 -15.23
C VAL A 131 27.81 -11.16 -16.34
N ILE A 132 26.67 -11.14 -17.04
CA ILE A 132 26.43 -12.03 -18.18
C ILE A 132 27.51 -11.82 -19.24
N VAL A 133 27.74 -10.56 -19.66
CA VAL A 133 28.76 -10.21 -20.67
C VAL A 133 30.16 -10.67 -20.26
N LEU A 134 30.54 -10.50 -19.00
CA LEU A 134 31.84 -10.92 -18.48
C LEU A 134 31.95 -12.45 -18.31
N ALA A 135 30.83 -13.13 -18.12
CA ALA A 135 30.78 -14.59 -18.01
C ALA A 135 30.72 -15.28 -19.40
N LEU A 136 30.43 -14.55 -20.48
CA LEU A 136 30.51 -15.10 -21.83
C LEU A 136 31.97 -15.50 -22.12
N PRO A 137 32.20 -16.73 -22.61
CA PRO A 137 33.54 -17.17 -22.94
C PRO A 137 34.12 -16.28 -24.03
N ALA A 138 35.36 -15.82 -23.83
CA ALA A 138 36.08 -15.08 -24.85
C ALA A 138 36.21 -15.97 -26.11
N GLY A 139 35.77 -15.44 -27.25
CA GLY A 139 35.90 -16.13 -28.53
C GLY A 139 37.35 -16.57 -28.77
N ARG A 140 37.55 -17.82 -29.21
CA ARG A 140 38.87 -18.41 -29.47
C ARG A 140 39.69 -17.44 -30.34
N ARG A 141 40.88 -17.05 -29.88
CA ARG A 141 41.78 -16.19 -30.67
C ARG A 141 42.18 -16.93 -31.93
N LYS A 142 42.19 -16.24 -33.09
CA LYS A 142 42.61 -16.84 -34.38
C LYS A 142 44.02 -17.44 -34.33
N SER A 143 44.89 -16.96 -33.43
CA SER A 143 46.23 -17.51 -33.18
C SER A 143 46.26 -18.87 -32.47
N GLN A 144 45.10 -19.38 -32.00
CA GLN A 144 44.96 -20.71 -31.39
C GLN A 144 44.23 -21.70 -32.32
N ILE A 145 43.96 -21.32 -33.57
CA ILE A 145 43.41 -22.20 -34.58
C ILE A 145 44.58 -22.98 -35.18
N SER A 146 44.63 -24.29 -34.93
CA SER A 146 45.63 -25.18 -35.53
C SER A 146 45.40 -25.28 -37.04
N GLU A 147 46.46 -25.27 -37.84
CA GLU A 147 46.40 -25.38 -39.32
C GLU A 147 45.65 -26.63 -39.81
N LYS A 148 45.51 -27.66 -38.97
CA LYS A 148 44.73 -28.88 -39.27
C LYS A 148 43.21 -28.67 -39.40
N GLU A 149 42.66 -27.56 -38.91
CA GLU A 149 41.23 -27.22 -39.03
C GLU A 149 40.92 -26.27 -40.20
N LEU A 150 41.93 -25.88 -40.98
CA LEU A 150 41.82 -24.93 -42.10
C LEU A 150 41.89 -25.60 -43.48
N ALA A 151 41.92 -26.94 -43.54
CA ALA A 151 41.98 -27.75 -44.75
C ALA A 151 40.65 -28.46 -45.04
#